data_AF-A0A0P9NE29-F1
#
_entry.id   AF-A0A0P9NE29-F1
#
_cell.length_a   1.000
_cell.length_b   1.000
_cell.length_c   1.000
_cell.angle_alpha   90.00
_cell.angle_beta   90.00
_cell.angle_gamma   90.00
#
_symmetry.space_group_name_H-M   'P 1'
#
loop_
_entity.id
_entity.type
_entity.pdbx_description
1 polymer ?
#
loop_
_entity_poly.entity_id
_entity_poly.type
_entity_poly.pdbx_seq_one_letter_code
_entity_poly.pdbx_strand_id
1 'polypeptide(L)' 'MIYNNLQGTQLTTKQRHILDQQRHVKQFMNPVLTQQVAETLAVIEVRKEQGVKPERIWFKDREEKGTTSIAEWMGY' A
#
# COMPACT_ATOMS: atom_id res chain seq x y z
N MET A 1 -20.29 4.61 -26.57
CA MET A 1 -19.38 5.44 -25.75
C MET A 1 -18.02 5.46 -26.42
N ILE A 2 -17.56 6.61 -26.92
CA ILE A 2 -16.26 6.73 -27.61
C ILE A 2 -15.19 6.94 -26.52
N TYR A 3 -14.23 6.02 -26.42
CA TYR A 3 -13.10 6.14 -25.49
C TYR A 3 -11.94 6.83 -26.19
N ASN A 4 -11.75 8.12 -25.91
CA ASN A 4 -10.59 8.88 -26.35
C ASN A 4 -9.48 8.78 -25.30
N ASN A 5 -8.27 8.42 -25.73
CA ASN A 5 -7.07 8.72 -24.96
C ASN A 5 -6.93 10.26 -24.84
N LEU A 6 -6.29 10.76 -23.80
CA LEU A 6 -6.02 12.20 -23.55
C LEU A 6 -5.32 12.91 -24.73
N GLN A 7 -4.83 12.14 -25.71
CA GLN A 7 -4.14 12.58 -26.94
C GLN A 7 -4.98 12.39 -28.22
N GLY A 8 -6.30 12.18 -28.13
CA GLY A 8 -7.22 12.17 -29.28
C GLY A 8 -7.13 10.96 -30.22
N THR A 9 -6.33 9.95 -29.86
CA THR A 9 -6.23 8.69 -30.61
C THR A 9 -7.35 7.72 -30.21
N GLN A 10 -8.07 7.19 -31.20
CA GLN A 10 -9.08 6.15 -30.99
C GLN A 10 -8.40 4.83 -30.63
N LEU A 11 -8.82 4.23 -29.52
CA LEU A 11 -8.32 2.93 -29.11
C LEU A 11 -8.81 1.83 -30.07
N THR A 12 -7.87 1.01 -30.55
CA THR A 12 -8.19 -0.21 -31.28
C THR A 12 -9.04 -1.15 -30.41
N THR A 13 -9.81 -2.06 -31.03
CA THR A 13 -10.68 -3.00 -30.30
C THR A 13 -9.92 -3.81 -29.24
N LYS A 14 -8.68 -4.24 -29.56
CA LYS A 14 -7.80 -4.94 -28.62
C LYS A 14 -7.40 -4.08 -27.42
N GLN A 15 -7.04 -2.82 -27.65
CA GLN A 15 -6.68 -1.91 -26.57
C GLN A 15 -7.86 -1.59 -25.65
N ARG A 16 -9.08 -1.49 -26.19
CA ARG A 16 -10.31 -1.35 -25.39
C ARG A 16 -10.52 -2.55 -24.47
N HIS A 17 -10.41 -3.76 -25.01
CA HIS A 17 -10.56 -4.98 -24.21
C HIS A 17 -9.55 -5.07 -23.06
N ILE A 18 -8.28 -4.73 -23.32
CA ILE A 18 -7.25 -4.71 -22.27
C ILE A 18 -7.59 -3.70 -21.17
N LEU A 19 -8.08 -2.52 -21.55
CA LEU A 19 -8.41 -1.45 -20.60
C LEU A 19 -9.65 -1.81 -19.77
N ASP A 20 -10.63 -2.49 -20.35
CA ASP A 20 -11.79 -3.04 -19.62
C ASP A 20 -11.38 -4.12 -18.64
N GLN A 21 -10.49 -5.04 -19.05
CA GLN A 21 -9.93 -6.05 -18.15
C GLN A 21 -9.16 -5.41 -16.98
N GLN A 22 -8.33 -4.40 -17.26
CA GLN A 22 -7.61 -3.67 -16.21
C GLN A 22 -8.56 -2.95 -15.24
N ARG A 23 -9.64 -2.33 -15.75
CA ARG A 23 -10.66 -1.70 -14.88
C ARG A 23 -11.36 -2.73 -14.00
N HIS A 24 -11.73 -3.87 -14.55
CA HIS A 24 -12.36 -4.95 -13.80
C HIS A 24 -11.43 -5.51 -12.70
N VAL A 25 -10.15 -5.73 -13.01
CA VAL A 25 -9.15 -6.18 -12.02
C VAL A 25 -8.93 -5.13 -10.92
N LYS A 26 -8.81 -3.84 -11.29
CA LYS A 26 -8.68 -2.76 -10.30
C LYS A 26 -9.92 -2.64 -9.41
N GLN A 27 -11.11 -2.79 -9.98
CA GLN A 27 -12.37 -2.81 -9.22
C GLN A 27 -12.47 -4.02 -8.30
N PHE A 28 -11.88 -5.17 -8.63
CA PHE A 28 -11.85 -6.34 -7.76
C PHE A 28 -10.81 -6.22 -6.62
N MET A 29 -9.70 -5.54 -6.86
CA MET A 29 -8.66 -5.29 -5.84
C MET A 29 -9.08 -4.24 -4.79
N ASN A 30 -9.96 -3.30 -5.17
CA ASN A 30 -10.41 -2.23 -4.29
C ASN A 30 -11.32 -2.68 -3.12
N PRO A 31 -12.32 -3.58 -3.28
CA PRO A 31 -13.23 -3.95 -2.18
C PRO A 31 -12.53 -4.76 -1.10
N VAL A 32 -11.61 -5.66 -1.45
CA VAL A 32 -10.87 -6.44 -0.44
C VAL A 32 -9.98 -5.52 0.39
N LEU A 33 -9.26 -4.60 -0.25
CA LEU A 33 -8.45 -3.60 0.45
C LEU A 33 -9.31 -2.66 1.31
N THR A 34 -10.45 -2.21 0.78
CA THR A 34 -11.39 -1.36 1.53
C THR A 34 -11.92 -2.09 2.76
N GLN A 35 -12.30 -3.35 2.61
CA GLN A 35 -12.77 -4.20 3.69
C GLN A 35 -11.68 -4.41 4.76
N GLN A 36 -10.47 -4.77 4.34
CA GLN A 36 -9.33 -4.95 5.24
C GLN A 36 -8.98 -3.68 6.02
N VAL A 37 -9.01 -2.52 5.36
CA VAL A 37 -8.78 -1.23 6.02
C VAL A 37 -9.88 -0.93 7.03
N ALA A 38 -11.15 -1.12 6.68
CA ALA A 38 -12.28 -0.90 7.59
C ALA A 38 -12.21 -1.81 8.82
N GLU A 39 -11.93 -3.10 8.63
CA GLU A 39 -11.75 -4.08 9.71
C GLU A 39 -10.57 -3.71 10.62
N THR A 40 -9.44 -3.32 10.04
CA THR A 40 -8.23 -2.93 10.78
C THR A 40 -8.50 -1.68 11.63
N LEU A 41 -9.16 -0.67 11.05
CA LEU A 41 -9.51 0.55 11.78
C LEU A 41 -10.48 0.29 12.93
N ALA A 42 -11.47 -0.58 12.75
CA ALA A 42 -12.40 -0.97 13.82
C ALA A 42 -11.67 -1.64 14.99
N VAL A 43 -10.73 -2.55 14.70
CA VAL A 43 -9.91 -3.21 15.74
C VAL A 43 -9.03 -2.20 16.50
N ILE A 44 -8.47 -1.22 15.79
CA ILE A 44 -7.66 -0.16 16.40
C ILE A 44 -8.51 0.72 17.31
N GLU A 45 -9.72 1.10 16.90
CA GLU A 45 -10.59 1.98 17.68
C GLU A 45 -11.03 1.32 18.99
N VAL A 46 -11.45 0.06 18.95
CA VAL A 46 -11.76 -0.73 20.16
C VAL A 46 -10.56 -0.81 21.10
N ARG A 47 -9.34 -0.98 20.56
CA ARG A 47 -8.11 -1.01 21.37
C ARG A 47 -7.77 0.34 22.01
N LYS A 48 -8.11 1.46 21.36
CA LYS A 48 -7.94 2.80 21.93
C LYS A 48 -8.89 3.01 23.10
N GLU A 49 -10.16 2.66 22.93
CA GLU A 49 -11.19 2.82 23.97
C GLU A 49 -10.90 1.97 25.21
N GLN A 50 -10.31 0.78 25.03
CA GLN A 50 -9.96 -0.11 26.13
C GLN A 50 -8.70 0.30 26.91
N GLY A 51 -7.95 1.32 26.47
CA GLY A 51 -6.72 1.77 27.11
C GLY A 51 -5.59 0.76 26.98
N VAL A 52 -4.52 1.11 26.26
CA VAL A 52 -3.35 0.23 26.12
C VAL A 52 -2.52 0.29 27.40
N LYS A 53 -2.25 -0.86 28.04
CA LYS A 53 -1.26 -0.95 29.13
C LYS A 53 0.08 -0.35 28.64
N PRO A 54 0.73 0.53 29.43
CA PRO A 54 1.96 1.24 29.02
C PRO A 54 3.12 0.34 28.57
N GLU A 55 3.11 -0.94 28.94
CA GLU A 55 4.12 -1.95 28.59
C GLU A 55 4.22 -2.23 27.07
N ARG A 56 3.29 -1.74 26.26
CA ARG A 56 3.26 -1.88 24.79
C ARG A 56 3.53 -0.57 24.04
N ILE A 57 4.09 0.42 24.72
CA ILE A 57 4.53 1.68 24.12
C ILE A 57 5.91 1.40 23.50
N TRP A 58 5.91 0.97 22.23
CA TRP A 58 7.04 1.08 21.29
C TRP A 58 8.40 0.60 21.84
N PHE A 59 8.66 -0.70 21.75
CA PHE A 59 10.01 -1.22 21.90
C PHE A 59 10.73 -1.20 20.54
N LYS A 60 11.99 -0.76 20.55
CA LYS A 60 12.88 -0.82 19.39
C LYS A 60 13.22 -2.29 19.14
N ASP A 61 12.52 -2.92 18.19
CA ASP A 61 12.67 -4.36 17.89
C ASP A 61 14.04 -4.67 17.29
N ARG A 62 14.56 -3.77 16.43
CA ARG A 62 15.88 -3.94 15.82
C ARG A 62 16.47 -2.61 15.38
N GLU A 63 17.76 -2.43 15.65
CA GLU A 63 18.58 -1.40 15.03
C GLU A 63 19.67 -2.08 14.22
N GLU A 64 19.51 -2.11 12.90
CA GLU A 64 20.60 -2.53 12.03
C GLU A 64 21.44 -1.30 11.70
N LYS A 65 22.68 -1.28 12.18
CA LYS A 65 23.72 -0.53 11.49
C LYS A 65 23.99 -1.27 10.19
N GLY A 66 23.82 -0.58 9.06
CA GLY A 66 24.10 -1.16 7.74
C GLY A 66 25.56 -1.62 7.61
N THR A 67 25.95 -2.09 6.43
CA THR A 67 27.33 -2.51 6.18
C THR A 67 28.28 -1.35 6.43
N THR A 68 29.17 -1.50 7.42
CA THR A 68 30.22 -0.52 7.74
C THR A 68 31.05 -0.23 6.49
N SER A 69 31.22 1.06 6.18
CA SER A 69 32.09 1.46 5.07
C SER A 69 33.56 1.17 5.42
N ILE A 70 34.43 1.01 4.41
CA ILE A 70 35.87 0.82 4.65
C ILE A 70 36.47 2.00 5.43
N ALA A 71 35.96 3.22 5.20
CA ALA A 71 36.41 4.42 5.90
C ALA A 71 36.10 4.34 7.41
N GLU A 72 34.87 3.97 7.77
CA GLU A 72 34.47 3.78 9.16
C GLU A 72 35.25 2.63 9.83
N TRP A 73 35.57 1.55 9.10
CA TRP A 73 36.39 0.45 9.64
C TRP A 73 37.82 0.90 9.96
N MET A 74 38.36 1.83 9.16
CA MET A 74 39.69 2.42 9.34
C MET A 74 39.72 3.59 10.33
N GLY A 75 38.56 3.98 10.90
CA GLY A 75 38.45 5.02 11.92
C GLY A 75 38.45 6.46 11.40
N TYR A 76 38.07 6.69 10.14
CA TYR A 76 37.89 8.02 9.53
C TYR A 76 36.44 8.50 9.56
#